data_AF-U2F5C5-F1
#
_entry.id   AF-U2F5C5-F1
#
_cell.length_a   1.000
_cell.length_b   1.000
_cell.length_c   1.000
_cell.angle_alpha   90.00
_cell.angle_beta   90.00
_cell.angle_gamma   90.00
#
_symmetry.space_group_name_H-M   'P 1'
#
loop_
_entity.id
_entity.type
_entity.pdbx_description
1 polymer ?
#
loop_
_entity_poly.entity_id
_entity_poly.type
_entity_poly.pdbx_seq_one_letter_code
_entity_poly.pdbx_strand_id
1 'polypeptide(L)'
;MFANKFLFMGFALAALLGFACVNLFLENSRLEGVNSVLDKDIRDLKEKNERLTKDYTTVKNNLSACDTALASQNEAIKAATVKIDDTPSKEAERIKKIYVKDKSCESELAAYKELFK
;
A
#
# COMPACT_ATOMS: atom_id res chain seq x y z
N MET A 1 38.28 -43.60 65.94
CA MET A 1 37.43 -43.95 64.76
C MET A 1 36.29 -42.95 64.51
N PHE A 2 35.70 -42.31 65.54
CA PHE A 2 34.57 -41.37 65.37
C PHE A 2 34.93 -40.02 64.69
N ALA A 3 36.09 -39.43 64.98
CA ALA A 3 36.48 -38.12 64.44
C ALA A 3 36.58 -38.07 62.89
N ASN A 4 37.08 -39.15 62.25
CA ASN A 4 37.15 -39.22 60.79
C ASN A 4 35.75 -39.19 60.14
N LYS A 5 34.75 -39.83 60.75
CA LYS A 5 33.38 -39.89 60.19
C LYS A 5 32.69 -38.52 60.18
N PHE A 6 32.87 -37.73 61.24
CA PHE A 6 32.36 -36.36 61.30
C PHE A 6 33.06 -35.42 60.31
N LEU A 7 34.37 -35.58 60.13
CA LEU A 7 35.14 -34.82 59.14
C LEU A 7 34.65 -35.09 57.71
N PHE A 8 34.51 -36.36 57.32
CA PHE A 8 33.99 -36.73 56.00
C PHE A 8 32.55 -36.25 55.78
N MET A 9 31.71 -36.28 56.82
CA MET A 9 30.33 -35.78 56.73
C MET A 9 30.28 -34.27 56.53
N GLY A 10 31.17 -33.51 57.18
CA GLY A 10 31.30 -32.07 56.98
C GLY A 10 31.75 -31.72 55.56
N PHE A 11 32.73 -32.45 55.01
CA PHE A 11 33.16 -32.27 53.61
C PHE A 11 32.05 -32.61 52.60
N ALA A 12 31.29 -33.69 52.83
CA ALA A 12 30.17 -34.06 51.98
C ALA A 12 29.09 -32.97 51.97
N LEU A 13 28.75 -32.40 53.13
CA LEU A 13 27.78 -31.31 53.23
C LEU A 13 28.27 -30.03 52.54
N ALA A 14 29.55 -29.68 52.70
CA ALA A 14 30.15 -28.52 52.03
C ALA A 14 30.18 -28.69 50.50
N ALA A 15 30.46 -29.90 50.01
CA ALA A 15 30.43 -30.19 48.58
C ALA A 15 29.02 -30.08 48.00
N LEU A 16 28.00 -30.57 48.71
CA LEU A 16 26.60 -30.45 48.29
C LEU A 16 26.13 -28.98 48.27
N LEU A 17 26.48 -28.21 49.29
CA LEU A 17 26.19 -26.78 49.34
C LEU A 17 26.90 -26.02 48.21
N GLY A 18 28.18 -26.31 47.98
CA GLY A 18 28.94 -25.74 46.87
C GLY A 18 28.31 -26.05 45.52
N PHE A 19 27.90 -27.30 45.30
CA PHE A 19 27.22 -27.72 44.07
C PHE A 19 25.88 -27.00 43.87
N ALA A 20 25.09 -26.85 44.94
CA ALA A 20 23.83 -26.11 44.91
C ALA A 20 24.05 -24.62 44.57
N CYS A 21 25.05 -23.97 45.18
CA CYS A 21 25.41 -22.58 44.88
C CYS A 21 25.84 -22.38 43.42
N VAL A 22 26.65 -23.30 42.88
CA VAL A 22 27.10 -23.22 41.47
C VAL A 22 25.92 -23.36 40.51
N ASN A 23 25.00 -24.31 40.77
CA ASN A 23 23.80 -24.46 39.93
C ASN A 23 22.90 -23.22 39.99
N LEU A 24 22.67 -22.68 41.19
CA LEU A 24 21.88 -21.45 41.38
C LEU A 24 22.50 -20.27 40.62
N PHE A 25 23.83 -20.12 40.70
CA PHE A 25 24.56 -19.07 39.97
C PHE A 25 24.40 -19.23 38.45
N LEU A 26 24.56 -20.46 37.94
CA LEU A 26 24.42 -20.73 36.52
C LEU A 26 23.00 -20.44 36.02
N GLU A 27 21.97 -20.84 36.77
CA GLU A 27 20.58 -20.50 36.45
C GLU A 27 20.34 -19.00 36.47
N ASN A 28 20.83 -18.28 37.48
CA ASN A 28 20.68 -16.83 37.56
C ASN A 28 21.32 -16.12 36.36
N SER A 29 22.54 -16.51 35.97
CA SER A 29 23.19 -15.96 34.77
C SER A 29 22.43 -16.27 33.49
N ARG A 30 21.80 -17.45 33.38
CA ARG A 30 20.94 -17.79 32.23
C ARG A 30 19.69 -16.92 32.20
N LEU A 31 19.05 -16.70 33.35
CA LEU A 31 17.87 -15.84 33.46
C LEU A 31 18.21 -14.39 33.09
N GLU A 32 19.32 -13.86 33.57
CA GLU A 32 19.80 -12.52 33.21
C GLU A 32 20.01 -12.37 31.70
N GLY A 33 20.62 -13.38 31.06
CA GLY A 33 20.79 -13.43 29.61
C GLY A 33 19.46 -13.40 28.85
N VAL A 34 18.49 -14.23 29.26
CA VAL A 34 17.15 -14.25 28.65
C VAL A 34 16.41 -12.93 28.85
N ASN A 35 16.47 -12.34 30.05
CA ASN A 35 15.87 -11.04 30.33
C ASN A 35 16.46 -9.94 29.45
N SER A 36 17.78 -9.92 29.26
CA SER A 36 18.44 -8.94 28.39
C SER A 36 17.98 -9.05 26.93
N VAL A 37 17.84 -10.27 26.41
CA VAL A 37 17.33 -10.52 25.05
C VAL A 37 15.87 -10.08 24.95
N LEU A 38 15.03 -10.47 25.92
CA LEU A 38 13.61 -10.11 25.94
C LEU A 38 13.41 -8.60 26.00
N ASP A 39 14.20 -7.89 26.82
CA ASP A 39 14.17 -6.44 26.92
C ASP A 39 14.54 -5.77 25.60
N LYS A 40 15.52 -6.33 24.88
CA LYS A 40 15.89 -5.84 23.55
C LYS A 40 14.74 -6.05 22.56
N ASP A 41 14.15 -7.23 22.52
CA ASP A 41 13.05 -7.55 21.61
C ASP A 41 11.82 -6.67 21.88
N ILE A 42 11.50 -6.40 23.15
CA ILE A 42 10.42 -5.48 23.54
C ILE A 42 10.70 -4.06 23.04
N ARG A 43 11.93 -3.56 23.20
CA ARG A 43 12.32 -2.23 22.71
C ARG A 43 12.21 -2.15 21.18
N ASP A 44 12.74 -3.15 20.48
CA ASP A 44 12.72 -3.20 19.01
C ASP A 44 11.27 -3.27 18.48
N LEU A 45 10.41 -4.07 19.12
CA LEU A 45 8.98 -4.16 18.78
C LEU A 45 8.26 -2.84 19.05
N LYS A 46 8.56 -2.17 20.16
CA LYS A 46 7.98 -0.86 20.49
C LYS A 46 8.35 0.18 19.44
N GLU A 47 9.63 0.27 19.06
CA GLU A 47 10.11 1.23 18.05
C GLU A 47 9.50 0.93 16.67
N LYS A 48 9.37 -0.35 16.30
CA LYS A 48 8.67 -0.76 15.06
C LYS A 48 7.20 -0.37 15.09
N ASN A 49 6.51 -0.57 16.21
CA ASN A 49 5.10 -0.24 16.35
C ASN A 49 4.86 1.29 16.31
N GLU A 50 5.74 2.08 16.94
CA GLU A 50 5.70 3.54 16.88
C GLU A 50 5.89 4.05 15.44
N ARG A 51 6.88 3.51 14.72
CA ARG A 51 7.08 3.82 13.29
C ARG A 51 5.86 3.46 12.46
N LEU A 52 5.35 2.25 12.60
CA LEU A 52 4.19 1.78 11.83
C LEU A 52 2.94 2.62 12.10
N THR A 53 2.73 3.02 13.35
CA THR A 53 1.60 3.90 13.75
C THR A 53 1.71 5.28 13.09
N LYS A 54 2.93 5.84 13.04
CA LYS A 54 3.21 7.11 12.37
C LYS A 54 2.95 7.01 10.87
N ASP A 55 3.52 6.00 10.22
CA ASP A 55 3.37 5.78 8.78
C ASP A 55 1.90 5.56 8.40
N TYR A 56 1.16 4.77 9.18
CA TYR A 56 -0.26 4.57 9.00
C TYR A 56 -1.04 5.90 9.07
N THR A 57 -0.73 6.74 10.06
CA THR A 57 -1.38 8.04 10.21
C THR A 57 -1.08 8.96 9.03
N THR A 58 0.17 8.98 8.57
CA THR A 58 0.58 9.77 7.39
C THR A 58 -0.15 9.30 6.13
N VAL A 59 -0.16 8.00 5.86
CA VAL A 59 -0.85 7.44 4.68
C VAL A 59 -2.35 7.71 4.73
N LYS A 60 -2.98 7.54 5.91
CA LYS A 60 -4.40 7.84 6.10
C LYS A 60 -4.73 9.31 5.80
N ASN A 61 -3.90 10.23 6.28
CA ASN A 61 -4.10 11.67 6.04
C ASN A 61 -3.91 12.01 4.56
N ASN A 62 -2.90 11.44 3.91
CA ASN A 62 -2.66 11.63 2.48
C ASN A 62 -3.80 11.08 1.62
N LEU A 63 -4.36 9.92 1.98
CA LEU A 63 -5.51 9.33 1.30
C LEU A 63 -6.74 10.26 1.39
N SER A 64 -7.05 10.74 2.60
CA SER A 64 -8.16 11.70 2.81
C SER A 64 -8.01 12.98 2.00
N ALA A 65 -6.78 13.52 1.93
CA ALA A 65 -6.48 14.68 1.09
C ALA A 65 -6.66 14.37 -0.40
N CYS A 66 -6.23 13.18 -0.84
CA CYS A 66 -6.41 12.72 -2.23
C CYS A 66 -7.89 12.58 -2.60
N ASP A 67 -8.69 11.94 -1.73
CA ASP A 67 -10.13 11.77 -1.95
C ASP A 67 -10.85 13.13 -2.07
N THR A 68 -10.47 14.09 -1.23
CA THR A 68 -11.01 15.46 -1.29
C THR A 68 -10.63 16.16 -2.60
N ALA A 69 -9.37 16.03 -3.02
CA ALA A 69 -8.89 16.61 -4.27
C ALA A 69 -9.55 15.95 -5.50
N LEU A 70 -9.78 14.63 -5.45
CA LEU A 70 -10.45 13.89 -6.52
C LEU A 70 -11.93 14.30 -6.63
N ALA A 71 -12.63 14.43 -5.50
CA ALA A 71 -13.99 14.94 -5.48
C ALA A 71 -14.08 16.34 -6.10
N SER A 72 -13.16 17.23 -5.72
CA SER A 72 -13.09 18.61 -6.23
C SER A 72 -12.84 18.64 -7.75
N GLN A 73 -11.92 17.81 -8.24
CA GLN A 73 -11.65 17.67 -9.67
C GLN A 73 -12.86 17.13 -10.44
N ASN A 74 -13.57 16.13 -9.90
CA ASN A 74 -14.76 15.59 -10.54
C ASN A 74 -15.87 16.63 -10.67
N GLU A 75 -16.08 17.46 -9.64
CA GLU A 75 -17.04 18.56 -9.71
C GLU A 75 -16.61 19.62 -10.73
N ALA A 76 -15.32 19.96 -10.79
CA ALA A 76 -14.79 20.88 -11.80
C ALA A 76 -14.99 20.34 -13.24
N ILE A 77 -14.77 19.04 -13.46
CA ILE A 77 -15.01 18.39 -14.76
C ILE A 77 -16.49 18.47 -15.14
N LYS A 78 -17.39 18.17 -14.20
CA LYS A 78 -18.85 18.28 -14.44
C LYS A 78 -19.24 19.71 -14.80
N ALA A 79 -18.70 20.70 -14.09
CA ALA A 79 -18.98 22.11 -14.37
C ALA A 79 -18.41 22.59 -15.71
N ALA A 80 -17.25 22.06 -16.12
CA ALA A 80 -16.61 22.36 -17.40
C ALA A 80 -17.18 21.56 -18.58
N THR A 81 -18.03 20.56 -18.32
CA THR A 81 -18.65 19.75 -19.37
C THR A 81 -19.59 20.62 -20.18
N VAL A 82 -19.17 21.00 -21.37
CA VAL A 82 -20.00 21.70 -22.34
C VAL A 82 -21.05 20.71 -22.85
N LYS A 83 -22.33 21.04 -22.66
CA LYS A 83 -23.42 20.33 -23.33
C LYS A 83 -23.28 20.61 -24.81
N ILE A 84 -22.83 19.62 -25.56
CA ILE A 84 -22.86 19.66 -27.01
C ILE A 84 -24.33 19.59 -27.39
N ASP A 85 -24.83 20.66 -27.99
CA ASP A 85 -26.13 20.63 -28.64
C ASP A 85 -25.94 19.88 -29.97
N ASP A 86 -26.26 18.60 -29.96
CA ASP A 86 -26.25 17.77 -31.18
C ASP A 86 -27.39 18.13 -32.14
N THR A 87 -28.19 19.17 -31.82
CA THR A 87 -29.15 19.73 -32.77
C THR A 87 -28.40 20.19 -34.02
N PRO A 88 -28.67 19.57 -35.18
CA PRO A 88 -28.04 19.98 -36.42
C PRO A 88 -28.31 21.46 -36.65
N SER A 89 -27.27 22.25 -36.91
CA SER A 89 -27.47 23.67 -37.21
C SER A 89 -28.40 23.82 -38.41
N LYS A 90 -29.14 24.93 -38.48
CA LYS A 90 -29.99 25.23 -39.65
C LYS A 90 -29.16 25.23 -40.94
N GLU A 91 -27.86 25.55 -40.89
CA GLU A 91 -26.94 25.39 -42.02
C GLU A 91 -26.72 23.92 -42.40
N ALA A 92 -26.53 23.01 -41.44
CA ALA A 92 -26.39 21.57 -41.69
C ALA A 92 -27.65 20.96 -42.32
N GLU A 93 -28.84 21.37 -41.88
CA GLU A 93 -30.11 20.98 -42.53
C GLU A 93 -30.26 21.59 -43.93
N ARG A 94 -29.79 22.82 -44.14
CA ARG A 94 -29.80 23.46 -45.47
C ARG A 94 -28.85 22.73 -46.42
N ILE A 95 -27.69 22.27 -45.97
CA ILE A 95 -26.76 21.47 -46.79
C ILE A 95 -27.39 20.13 -47.20
N LYS A 96 -28.13 19.46 -46.31
CA LYS A 96 -28.92 18.26 -46.68
C LYS A 96 -30.00 18.55 -47.73
N LYS A 97 -30.54 19.78 -47.75
CA LYS A 97 -31.54 20.26 -48.73
C LYS A 97 -30.93 20.83 -50.01
N ILE A 98 -29.61 21.07 -50.06
CA ILE A 98 -28.88 21.21 -51.33
C ILE A 98 -28.81 19.79 -51.90
N TYR A 99 -29.97 19.31 -52.35
CA TYR A 99 -30.04 18.31 -53.38
C TYR A 99 -29.05 18.73 -54.46
N VAL A 100 -28.21 17.81 -54.93
CA VAL A 100 -27.48 17.96 -56.19
C VAL A 100 -28.57 18.10 -57.26
N LYS A 101 -29.05 19.33 -57.44
CA LYS A 101 -30.22 19.67 -58.24
C LYS A 101 -29.86 19.58 -59.72
N ASP A 102 -28.57 19.67 -60.01
CA ASP A 102 -28.03 19.59 -61.34
C ASP A 102 -27.32 18.26 -61.53
N LYS A 103 -28.02 17.32 -62.17
CA LYS A 103 -27.43 16.06 -62.64
C LYS A 103 -26.74 16.22 -64.00
N SER A 104 -26.62 17.45 -64.53
CA SER A 104 -25.89 17.74 -65.77
C SER A 104 -24.51 17.09 -65.74
N CYS A 105 -23.79 17.21 -64.62
CA CYS A 105 -22.46 16.66 -64.44
C CYS A 105 -22.45 15.11 -64.52
N GLU A 106 -23.47 14.44 -64.00
CA GLU A 106 -23.63 12.98 -64.15
C GLU A 106 -23.95 12.58 -65.60
N SER A 107 -24.81 13.34 -66.27
CA SER A 107 -25.17 13.09 -67.68
C SER A 107 -24.04 13.43 -68.66
N GLU A 108 -23.27 14.47 -68.40
CA GLU A 108 -22.09 14.87 -69.18
C GLU A 108 -20.98 13.83 -69.03
N LEU A 109 -20.73 13.34 -67.81
CA LEU A 109 -19.77 12.28 -67.56
C LEU A 109 -20.18 10.97 -68.25
N ALA A 110 -21.48 10.65 -68.30
CA ALA A 110 -22.00 9.50 -69.03
C ALA A 110 -21.76 9.65 -70.54
N ALA A 111 -22.11 10.80 -71.12
CA ALA A 111 -21.89 11.09 -72.54
C ALA A 111 -20.40 11.06 -72.91
N TYR A 112 -19.54 11.63 -72.06
CA TYR A 112 -18.09 11.63 -72.28
C TYR A 112 -17.52 10.20 -72.29
N LYS A 113 -17.99 9.33 -71.40
CA LYS A 113 -17.59 7.91 -71.37
C LYS A 113 -18.03 7.13 -72.62
N GLU A 114 -19.10 7.52 -73.30
CA GLU A 114 -19.51 6.88 -74.56
C GLU A 114 -18.60 7.26 -75.73
N LEU A 115 -17.94 8.43 -75.70
CA LEU A 115 -17.00 8.86 -76.73
C LEU A 115 -15.68 8.06 -76.73
N PHE A 116 -15.39 7.33 -75.65
CA PHE A 116 -14.17 6.52 -75.49
C PHE A 116 -14.45 5.02 -75.39
N LYS A 117 -15.64 4.56 -75.81
CA LYS A 117 -15.92 3.15 -76.09
C LYS A 117 -15.57 2.83 -77.54
#